data_AF-A0AAW4FN08-F1
#
_entry.id   AF-A0AAW4FN08-F1
#
_cell.length_a   1.000
_cell.length_b   1.000
_cell.length_c   1.000
_cell.angle_alpha   90.00
_cell.angle_beta   90.00
_cell.angle_gamma   90.00
#
_symmetry.space_group_name_H-M   'P 1'
#
loop_
_entity.id
_entity.type
_entity.pdbx_description
1 polymer ?
#
loop_
_entity_poly.entity_id
_entity_poly.type
_entity_poly.pdbx_seq_one_letter_code
_entity_poly.pdbx_strand_id
1 'polypeptide(L)'
;MLPFQPADVVANFCHAAMLVPMSTMNISLPDYLKSFVDEQVAGRGYGSSSEYIRELIRRDQDRLTLRRLLLDGASSAQTEPPDAAYFTGLRDRVRGRQGK
;
A
#
# COMPACT_ATOMS: atom_id res chain seq x y z
N MET A 1 29.18 -34.79 32.53
CA MET A 1 28.53 -35.34 31.32
C MET A 1 27.06 -34.95 31.40
N LEU A 2 26.71 -33.75 30.90
CA LEU A 2 25.35 -33.20 30.94
C LEU A 2 24.71 -33.34 29.55
N PRO A 3 23.43 -33.72 29.46
CA PRO A 3 22.79 -34.02 28.18
C PRO A 3 22.47 -32.74 27.40
N PHE A 4 22.71 -32.82 26.08
CA PHE A 4 22.38 -31.84 25.07
C PHE A 4 20.87 -31.86 24.80
N GLN A 5 20.17 -30.75 25.06
CA GLN A 5 18.76 -30.57 24.67
C GLN A 5 18.71 -29.89 23.29
N PRO A 6 18.16 -30.51 22.23
CA PRO A 6 18.03 -29.86 20.93
C PRO A 6 16.63 -29.27 20.80
N ALA A 7 16.41 -28.04 21.28
CA ALA A 7 15.12 -27.36 21.10
C ALA A 7 15.17 -25.85 20.80
N ASP A 8 16.33 -25.19 20.78
CA ASP A 8 16.36 -23.73 20.75
C ASP A 8 16.67 -23.07 19.38
N VAL A 9 16.71 -23.83 18.28
CA VAL A 9 17.16 -23.27 16.99
C VAL A 9 16.02 -22.82 16.06
N VAL A 10 14.77 -23.24 16.29
CA VAL A 10 13.68 -23.01 15.31
C VAL A 10 12.77 -21.82 15.65
N ALA A 11 12.81 -21.29 16.87
CA ALA A 11 11.88 -20.24 17.29
C ALA A 11 12.23 -18.82 16.82
N ASN A 12 13.46 -18.56 16.35
CA ASN A 12 13.94 -17.19 16.15
C ASN A 12 13.73 -16.62 14.72
N PHE A 13 13.35 -17.45 13.74
CA PHE A 13 13.15 -17.00 12.36
C PHE A 13 11.78 -16.36 12.10
N CYS A 14 10.79 -16.55 12.99
CA CYS A 14 9.45 -15.95 12.83
C CYS A 14 9.33 -14.57 13.50
N HIS A 15 10.28 -14.15 14.33
CA HIS A 15 10.17 -12.89 15.07
C HIS A 15 10.53 -11.66 14.24
N ALA A 16 11.49 -11.79 13.32
CA ALA A 16 12.02 -10.67 12.55
C ALA A 16 11.10 -10.18 11.42
N ALA A 17 10.22 -11.03 10.89
CA ALA A 17 9.32 -10.68 9.78
C ALA A 17 7.95 -10.12 10.22
N MET A 18 7.56 -10.26 11.50
CA MET A 18 6.24 -9.86 12.00
C MET A 18 6.23 -8.60 12.87
N LEU A 19 7.37 -8.05 13.26
CA LEU A 19 7.44 -6.79 14.00
C LEU A 19 7.51 -5.61 13.04
N VAL A 20 6.46 -5.37 12.26
CA VAL A 20 6.19 -3.98 11.83
C VAL A 20 5.75 -3.25 13.11
N PRO A 21 6.55 -2.34 13.67
CA PRO A 21 6.16 -1.64 14.89
C PRO A 21 4.86 -0.88 14.61
N MET A 22 3.76 -1.32 15.22
CA MET A 22 2.50 -0.60 15.19
C MET A 22 2.63 0.61 16.10
N SER A 23 2.98 1.75 15.51
CA SER A 23 2.87 3.03 16.21
C SER A 23 1.38 3.30 16.51
N THR A 24 1.05 3.53 17.77
CA THR A 24 -0.32 3.79 18.21
C THR A 24 -0.65 5.27 18.02
N MET A 25 -1.88 5.55 17.58
CA MET A 25 -2.38 6.92 17.41
C MET A 25 -3.78 6.98 18.03
N ASN A 26 -3.94 7.80 19.07
CA ASN A 26 -5.22 8.03 19.73
C ASN A 26 -5.96 9.17 19.03
N ILE A 27 -7.23 8.95 18.68
CA ILE A 27 -8.06 9.92 17.95
C ILE A 27 -9.41 10.01 18.66
N SER A 28 -9.85 11.22 18.95
CA SER A 28 -11.21 11.49 19.44
C SER A 28 -12.12 11.81 18.26
N LEU A 29 -13.26 11.13 18.18
CA LEU A 29 -14.26 11.33 17.13
C LEU A 29 -15.59 11.77 17.77
N PRO A 30 -16.33 12.72 17.17
CA PRO A 30 -17.72 12.95 17.51
C PRO A 30 -18.55 11.66 17.36
N ASP A 31 -19.62 11.54 18.14
CA ASP A 31 -20.44 10.32 18.22
C ASP A 31 -20.91 9.83 16.83
N TYR A 32 -21.33 10.75 15.95
CA TYR A 32 -21.79 10.39 14.61
C TYR A 32 -20.69 9.74 13.75
N LEU A 33 -19.43 10.20 13.87
CA LEU A 33 -18.31 9.58 13.16
C LEU A 33 -17.94 8.24 13.76
N LYS A 34 -18.02 8.10 15.09
CA LYS A 34 -17.80 6.81 15.75
C LYS A 34 -18.83 5.78 15.26
N SER A 35 -20.11 6.13 15.26
CA SER A 35 -21.18 5.24 14.78
C SER A 35 -20.96 4.83 13.33
N PHE A 36 -20.58 5.77 12.47
CA PHE A 36 -20.25 5.46 11.07
C PHE A 36 -19.10 4.45 10.96
N VAL A 37 -18.01 4.63 11.72
CA VAL A 37 -16.89 3.69 11.74
C VAL A 37 -17.34 2.31 12.23
N ASP A 38 -18.14 2.24 13.28
CA ASP A 38 -18.65 0.98 13.83
C ASP A 38 -19.51 0.22 12.80
N GLU A 39 -20.34 0.92 12.02
CA GLU A 39 -21.09 0.32 10.91
C GLU A 39 -20.19 -0.22 9.81
N GLN A 40 -19.10 0.48 9.47
CA GLN A 40 -18.14 -0.03 8.47
C GLN A 40 -17.44 -1.29 8.98
N VAL A 41 -17.09 -1.34 10.26
CA VAL A 41 -16.48 -2.52 10.90
C VAL A 41 -17.44 -3.71 10.84
N ALA A 42 -18.70 -3.52 11.23
CA ALA A 42 -19.70 -4.58 11.21
C ALA A 42 -20.07 -5.06 9.80
N GLY A 43 -20.16 -4.14 8.82
CA GLY A 43 -20.71 -4.43 7.49
C GLY A 43 -19.70 -4.81 6.42
N ARG A 44 -18.41 -4.46 6.58
CA ARG A 44 -17.38 -4.65 5.53
C ARG A 44 -16.23 -5.58 5.91
N GLY A 45 -16.36 -6.30 7.02
CA GLY A 45 -15.40 -7.32 7.42
C GLY A 45 -14.08 -6.78 7.99
N TYR A 46 -14.06 -5.53 8.48
CA TYR A 46 -12.92 -5.05 9.27
C TYR A 46 -13.00 -5.64 10.68
N GLY A 47 -11.86 -6.04 11.25
CA GLY A 47 -11.78 -6.59 12.60
C GLY A 47 -11.73 -5.52 13.71
N SER A 48 -11.47 -4.26 13.37
CA SER A 48 -11.45 -3.15 14.33
C SER A 48 -11.61 -1.77 13.67
N SER A 49 -11.98 -0.77 14.46
CA SER A 49 -12.00 0.64 14.04
C SER A 49 -10.62 1.10 13.56
N SER A 50 -9.55 0.70 14.26
CA SER A 50 -8.16 1.02 13.87
C SER A 50 -7.76 0.40 12.52
N GLU A 51 -8.33 -0.73 12.13
CA GLU A 51 -8.12 -1.31 10.81
C GLU A 51 -8.83 -0.52 9.72
N TYR A 52 -10.09 -0.16 9.94
CA TYR A 52 -10.84 0.70 9.02
C TYR A 52 -10.13 2.04 8.79
N ILE A 53 -9.67 2.69 9.87
CA ILE A 53 -8.97 3.98 9.77
C ILE A 53 -7.63 3.85 9.04
N ARG A 54 -6.85 2.80 9.29
CA ARG A 54 -5.61 2.55 8.53
C ARG A 54 -5.86 2.41 7.04
N GLU A 55 -6.89 1.67 6.67
CA GLU A 55 -7.27 1.50 5.28
C GLU A 55 -7.78 2.81 4.66
N LEU A 56 -8.55 3.60 5.41
CA LEU A 56 -9.00 4.92 4.97
C LEU A 56 -7.81 5.86 4.67
N ILE A 57 -6.78 5.85 5.53
CA ILE A 57 -5.56 6.65 5.33
C ILE A 57 -4.80 6.19 4.08
N ARG A 58 -4.67 4.89 3.83
CA ARG A 58 -4.02 4.37 2.60
C ARG A 58 -4.74 4.84 1.35
N ARG A 59 -6.07 4.74 1.32
CA ARG A 59 -6.89 5.23 0.20
C ARG A 59 -6.74 6.73 -0.02
N ASP A 60 -6.60 7.51 1.06
CA ASP A 60 -6.35 8.94 0.95
C ASP A 60 -4.95 9.22 0.37
N GLN A 61 -3.92 8.49 0.82
CA GLN A 61 -2.57 8.57 0.25
C GLN A 61 -2.55 8.22 -1.25
N ASP A 62 -3.28 7.19 -1.66
CA ASP A 62 -3.38 6.80 -3.08
C ASP A 62 -4.05 7.90 -3.90
N ARG A 63 -5.11 8.54 -3.37
CA ARG A 63 -5.78 9.67 -4.04
C ARG A 63 -4.87 10.88 -4.16
N LEU A 64 -4.11 11.20 -3.13
CA LEU A 64 -3.13 12.30 -3.17
C LEU A 64 -2.02 12.01 -4.16
N THR A 65 -1.54 10.76 -4.22
CA THR A 65 -0.54 10.31 -5.19
C THR A 65 -1.06 10.43 -6.62
N LEU A 66 -2.27 9.94 -6.89
CA LEU A 66 -2.91 10.07 -8.20
C LEU A 66 -3.08 11.54 -8.59
N ARG A 67 -3.60 12.37 -7.67
CA ARG A 67 -3.77 13.80 -7.90
C ARG A 67 -2.45 14.46 -8.28
N ARG A 68 -1.38 14.14 -7.57
CA ARG A 68 -0.03 14.64 -7.89
C ARG A 68 0.37 14.22 -9.30
N LEU A 69 0.26 12.94 -9.65
CA LEU A 69 0.64 12.45 -10.99
C LEU A 69 -0.16 13.12 -12.12
N LEU A 70 -1.44 13.39 -11.90
CA LEU A 70 -2.27 14.12 -12.87
C LEU A 70 -1.81 15.57 -13.05
N LEU A 71 -1.44 16.25 -11.96
CA LEU A 71 -0.90 17.61 -12.03
C LEU A 71 0.49 17.64 -12.68
N ASP A 72 1.36 16.70 -12.34
CA ASP A 72 2.68 16.54 -12.95
C ASP A 72 2.54 16.29 -14.47
N GLY A 73 1.60 15.43 -14.87
CA GLY A 73 1.28 15.17 -16.27
C GLY A 73 0.68 16.38 -17.00
N ALA A 74 -0.26 17.09 -16.38
CA ALA A 74 -0.86 18.30 -16.97
C ALA A 74 0.15 19.45 -17.11
N SER A 75 1.17 19.48 -16.25
CA SER A 75 2.25 20.48 -16.29
C SER A 75 3.40 20.08 -17.23
N SER A 76 3.38 18.86 -17.76
CA SER A 76 4.42 18.37 -18.67
C SER A 76 4.31 19.03 -20.06
N ALA A 77 5.42 18.97 -20.82
CA ALA A 77 5.44 19.50 -22.16
C ALA A 77 4.39 18.78 -23.03
N GLN A 78 3.56 19.56 -23.72
CA GLN A 78 2.60 19.00 -24.68
C GLN A 78 3.36 18.35 -25.83
N THR A 79 2.95 17.13 -26.18
CA THR A 79 3.45 16.43 -27.36
C THR A 79 2.38 16.41 -28.44
N GLU A 80 2.78 16.12 -29.67
CA GLU A 80 1.82 15.78 -30.72
C GLU A 80 0.99 14.55 -30.30
N PRO A 81 -0.27 14.46 -30.76
CA PRO A 81 -1.11 13.30 -30.49
C PRO A 81 -0.41 12.00 -30.92
N PRO A 82 -0.28 11.01 -30.03
CA PRO A 82 0.42 9.78 -30.36
C PRO A 82 -0.34 8.98 -31.42
N ASP A 83 0.36 8.58 -32.48
CA ASP A 83 -0.17 7.80 -33.59
C ASP A 83 0.23 6.32 -33.50
N ALA A 84 -0.18 5.52 -34.49
CA ALA A 84 0.13 4.09 -34.52
C ALA A 84 1.65 3.82 -34.64
N ALA A 85 2.39 4.70 -35.31
CA ALA A 85 3.84 4.57 -35.47
C ALA A 85 4.57 4.81 -34.14
N TYR A 86 4.14 5.82 -33.37
CA TYR A 86 4.62 6.10 -32.02
C TYR A 86 4.52 4.87 -31.12
N PHE A 87 3.34 4.22 -31.06
CA PHE A 87 3.15 3.04 -30.20
C PHE A 87 3.93 1.81 -30.71
N THR A 88 4.10 1.67 -32.02
CA THR A 88 4.92 0.59 -32.60
C THR A 88 6.39 0.74 -32.20
N GLY A 89 6.97 1.93 -32.41
CA GLY A 89 8.32 2.23 -31.96
C GLY A 89 8.50 2.10 -30.44
N LEU A 90 7.49 2.46 -29.64
CA LEU A 90 7.51 2.26 -28.19
C LEU A 90 7.61 0.78 -27.82
N ARG A 91 6.80 -0.10 -28.43
CA ARG A 91 6.82 -1.55 -28.19
C ARG A 91 8.16 -2.17 -28.60
N ASP A 92 8.69 -1.79 -29.76
CA ASP A 92 9.96 -2.32 -30.26
C ASP A 92 11.12 -1.95 -29.32
N ARG A 93 11.13 -0.72 -28.79
CA ARG A 93 12.11 -0.30 -27.77
C ARG A 93 12.01 -1.12 -26.48
N VAL A 94 10.80 -1.39 -25.98
CA VAL A 94 10.62 -2.18 -24.75
C VAL A 94 11.08 -3.61 -24.96
N ARG A 95 10.73 -4.23 -26.09
CA ARG A 95 11.15 -5.60 -26.44
C ARG A 95 12.65 -5.72 -26.64
N GLY A 96 13.28 -4.76 -27.31
CA GLY A 96 14.73 -4.73 -27.49
C GLY A 96 15.52 -4.57 -26.19
N ARG A 97 14.89 -4.02 -25.14
CA ARG A 97 15.51 -3.84 -23.81
C ARG A 97 15.48 -5.10 -22.93
N GLN A 98 14.64 -6.08 -23.25
CA GLN A 98 14.55 -7.36 -22.52
C GLN A 98 15.48 -8.46 -23.08
N GLY A 99 16.15 -8.20 -24.21
CA GLY A 99 17.08 -9.14 -24.84
C GLY A 99 18.56 -8.98 -24.45
N LYS A 100 18.86 -8.28 -23.36
CA LYS A 100 20.22 -8.04 -22.85
C LYS A 100 20.23 -8.18 -21.34
#